data_AF-A0A9W4N155-F1
#
_entry.id   AF-A0A9W4N155-F1
#
_cell.length_a   1.000
_cell.length_b   1.000
_cell.length_c   1.000
_cell.angle_alpha   90.00
_cell.angle_beta   90.00
_cell.angle_gamma   90.00
#
_symmetry.space_group_name_H-M   'P 1'
#
loop_
_entity.id
_entity.type
_entity.pdbx_description
1 polymer ?
#
loop_
_entity_poly.entity_id
_entity_poly.type
_entity_poly.pdbx_seq_one_letter_code
_entity_poly.pdbx_strand_id
1 'polypeptide(L)'
;MKLIKAYFNLYHLQIESLIRKERLRRRFRKISTNRIFISDGEFKHSNDKVNITLYVYNKQKLNYLLKLKKRFIRLFKKPKFARKLRLIKKVGLKLLFKQKQKSILLRNVLPKYNTEVNTANNIYYTRFMKKSFSRLRFYMYYKQMLYINKTKFEYTYLHALINLIKNIFKKNVEFNIINLKYFYFNSKIFTQPLELKLKKDRRVLKYLKVLIRKAKIKKIKLAEKTKKFFNFNNSDNFIQDNTKSKNLKKILISNIKYKRVSGVRLQAAGRLTRRFSASRSICRTKYKGNLENVYSSIKGYPTPLLRGNDKANLQYTVINSTSRVGAFGVKG
;
A
#
# COMPACT_ATOMS: atom_id res chain seq x y z
N MET A 1 15.28 -10.60 2.10
CA MET A 1 14.38 -9.66 1.37
C MET A 1 13.42 -10.28 0.35
N LYS A 2 13.84 -11.21 -0.54
CA LYS A 2 12.92 -11.82 -1.55
C LYS A 2 11.68 -12.46 -0.91
N LEU A 3 11.88 -13.17 0.21
CA LEU A 3 10.83 -13.85 0.98
C LEU A 3 9.79 -12.86 1.53
N ILE A 4 10.23 -11.79 2.22
CA ILE A 4 9.36 -10.70 2.70
C ILE A 4 8.56 -10.08 1.54
N LYS A 5 9.22 -9.81 0.40
CA LYS A 5 8.56 -9.27 -0.79
C LYS A 5 7.50 -10.24 -1.35
N ALA A 6 7.75 -11.55 -1.33
CA ALA A 6 6.77 -12.54 -1.77
C ALA A 6 5.54 -12.56 -0.87
N TYR A 7 5.74 -12.56 0.46
CA TYR A 7 4.66 -12.54 1.47
C TYR A 7 3.68 -11.38 1.25
N PHE A 8 4.17 -10.14 1.17
CA PHE A 8 3.27 -8.99 0.99
C PHE A 8 2.61 -8.95 -0.40
N ASN A 9 3.18 -9.63 -1.40
CA ASN A 9 2.60 -9.79 -2.73
C ASN A 9 1.57 -10.93 -2.82
N LEU A 10 1.35 -11.71 -1.76
CA LEU A 10 0.29 -12.72 -1.70
C LEU A 10 -1.09 -12.11 -1.99
N TYR A 11 -1.96 -12.87 -2.64
CA TYR A 11 -3.30 -12.40 -3.00
C TYR A 11 -4.28 -13.58 -2.98
N HIS A 12 -5.54 -13.28 -2.68
CA HIS A 12 -6.59 -14.30 -2.63
C HIS A 12 -7.19 -14.49 -4.03
N LEU A 13 -6.79 -15.55 -4.75
CA LEU A 13 -7.18 -15.77 -6.14
C LEU A 13 -8.70 -15.89 -6.33
N GLN A 14 -9.38 -16.65 -5.47
CA GLN A 14 -10.82 -16.93 -5.61
C GLN A 14 -11.68 -15.67 -5.46
N ILE A 15 -11.46 -14.85 -4.42
CA ILE A 15 -12.20 -13.59 -4.25
C ILE A 15 -11.83 -12.59 -5.38
N GLU A 16 -10.58 -12.58 -5.86
CA GLU A 16 -10.18 -11.68 -6.96
C GLU A 16 -10.88 -12.04 -8.28
N SER A 17 -11.01 -13.33 -8.60
CA SER A 17 -11.71 -13.77 -9.81
C SER A 17 -13.18 -13.38 -9.78
N LEU A 18 -13.85 -13.48 -8.62
CA LEU A 18 -15.25 -13.09 -8.45
C LEU A 18 -15.49 -11.58 -8.66
N ILE A 19 -14.47 -10.73 -8.49
CA ILE A 19 -14.58 -9.28 -8.68
C ILE A 19 -14.39 -8.87 -10.15
N ARG A 20 -13.68 -9.69 -10.95
CA ARG A 20 -13.30 -9.34 -12.32
C ARG A 20 -14.23 -10.00 -13.33
N LYS A 21 -14.47 -9.31 -14.45
CA LYS A 21 -15.14 -9.91 -15.62
C LYS A 21 -14.24 -10.95 -16.28
N GLU A 22 -12.95 -10.67 -16.40
CA GLU A 22 -11.98 -11.52 -17.09
C GLU A 22 -10.87 -12.02 -16.18
N ARG A 23 -10.37 -13.22 -16.49
CA ARG A 23 -9.23 -13.85 -15.82
C ARG A 23 -7.94 -13.10 -16.17
N LEU A 24 -7.31 -12.50 -15.17
CA LEU A 24 -6.01 -11.85 -15.36
C LEU A 24 -4.87 -12.88 -15.38
N ARG A 25 -4.07 -12.87 -16.45
CA ARG A 25 -2.90 -13.75 -16.58
C ARG A 25 -1.88 -13.50 -15.47
N ARG A 26 -1.17 -14.54 -15.01
CA ARG A 26 -0.15 -14.46 -13.93
C ARG A 26 0.91 -13.38 -14.20
N ARG A 27 1.36 -13.22 -15.45
CA ARG A 27 2.32 -12.18 -15.88
C ARG A 27 1.84 -10.77 -15.51
N PHE A 28 0.58 -10.43 -15.80
CA PHE A 28 0.04 -9.11 -15.51
C PHE A 28 -0.14 -8.86 -14.00
N ARG A 29 -0.34 -9.90 -13.19
CA ARG A 29 -0.36 -9.78 -11.72
C ARG A 29 1.01 -9.33 -11.21
N LYS A 30 2.08 -10.01 -11.67
CA LYS A 30 3.48 -9.73 -11.28
C LYS A 30 3.91 -8.29 -11.60
N ILE A 31 3.40 -7.73 -12.71
CA ILE A 31 3.74 -6.38 -13.20
C ILE A 31 2.73 -5.32 -12.69
N SER A 32 1.73 -5.72 -11.91
CA SER A 32 0.69 -4.79 -11.45
C SER A 32 1.23 -3.79 -10.44
N THR A 33 0.89 -2.51 -10.63
CA THR A 33 1.22 -1.46 -9.66
C THR A 33 0.22 -1.37 -8.49
N ASN A 34 -0.76 -2.28 -8.44
CA ASN A 34 -1.78 -2.33 -7.38
C ASN A 34 -1.36 -3.37 -6.34
N ARG A 35 -0.30 -3.06 -5.60
CA ARG A 35 0.29 -3.94 -4.59
C ARG A 35 0.79 -3.12 -3.41
N ILE A 36 1.26 -3.81 -2.38
CA ILE A 36 1.98 -3.21 -1.26
C ILE A 36 3.42 -2.98 -1.73
N PHE A 37 3.91 -1.75 -1.65
CA PHE A 37 5.30 -1.41 -1.95
C PHE A 37 6.09 -1.35 -0.66
N ILE A 38 7.33 -1.84 -0.70
CA ILE A 38 8.14 -2.15 0.49
C ILE A 38 9.54 -1.63 0.25
N SER A 39 10.17 -1.06 1.27
CA SER A 39 11.58 -0.63 1.21
C SER A 39 12.54 -1.81 1.26
N ASP A 40 13.84 -1.52 1.21
CA ASP A 40 14.80 -2.48 1.72
C ASP A 40 14.61 -2.59 3.25
N GLY A 41 14.86 -3.78 3.81
CA GLY A 41 14.69 -4.03 5.24
C GLY A 41 15.97 -3.65 5.98
N GLU A 42 15.83 -3.00 7.14
CA GLU A 42 16.96 -2.70 8.02
C GLU A 42 16.91 -3.69 9.18
N PHE A 43 18.03 -4.36 9.43
CA PHE A 43 18.13 -5.46 10.37
C PHE A 43 19.01 -5.00 11.52
N LYS A 44 18.43 -4.93 12.72
CA LYS A 44 19.17 -4.68 13.96
C LYS A 44 19.33 -6.00 14.69
N HIS A 45 20.57 -6.44 14.83
CA HIS A 45 20.92 -7.69 15.50
C HIS A 45 21.23 -7.42 16.98
N SER A 46 20.67 -8.26 17.84
CA SER A 46 21.06 -8.45 19.23
C SER A 46 21.53 -9.90 19.42
N ASN A 47 21.96 -10.26 20.62
CA ASN A 47 22.34 -11.64 20.94
C ASN A 47 21.14 -12.58 20.71
N ASP A 48 19.98 -12.22 21.25
CA ASP A 48 18.81 -13.11 21.27
C ASP A 48 17.85 -12.92 20.08
N LYS A 49 17.79 -11.69 19.54
CA LYS A 49 16.79 -11.31 18.55
C LYS A 49 17.29 -10.46 17.39
N VAL A 50 16.51 -10.45 16.32
CA VAL A 50 16.68 -9.63 15.13
C VAL A 50 15.44 -8.76 14.94
N ASN A 51 15.63 -7.45 15.05
CA ASN A 51 14.57 -6.47 14.82
C ASN A 51 14.63 -6.01 13.36
N ILE A 52 13.59 -6.34 12.60
CA ILE A 52 13.47 -6.01 11.18
C ILE A 52 12.59 -4.77 11.03
N THR A 53 13.17 -3.63 10.69
CA THR A 53 12.41 -2.42 10.32
C THR A 53 12.08 -2.46 8.83
N LEU A 54 10.82 -2.17 8.52
CA LEU A 54 10.33 -2.22 7.14
C LEU A 54 9.40 -1.04 6.86
N TYR A 55 9.76 -0.19 5.90
CA TYR A 55 8.84 0.84 5.43
C TYR A 55 7.91 0.26 4.37
N VAL A 56 6.63 0.60 4.48
CA VAL A 56 5.58 0.07 3.61
C VAL A 56 4.68 1.18 3.10
N TYR A 57 4.36 1.15 1.81
CA TYR A 57 3.31 1.98 1.21
C TYR A 57 2.21 1.09 0.63
N ASN A 58 1.07 1.06 1.34
CA ASN A 58 -0.05 0.18 1.02
C ASN A 58 -1.00 0.79 -0.03
N LYS A 59 -0.55 0.82 -1.29
CA LYS A 59 -1.38 1.31 -2.40
C LYS A 59 -2.59 0.42 -2.67
N GLN A 60 -2.48 -0.88 -2.38
CA GLN A 60 -3.56 -1.85 -2.56
C GLN A 60 -4.79 -1.48 -1.71
N LYS A 61 -4.59 -1.21 -0.41
CA LYS A 61 -5.63 -0.71 0.50
C LYS A 61 -6.28 0.56 -0.02
N LEU A 62 -5.47 1.54 -0.44
CA LEU A 62 -5.98 2.81 -0.98
C LEU A 62 -6.87 2.59 -2.20
N ASN A 63 -6.49 1.70 -3.12
CA ASN A 63 -7.29 1.41 -4.30
C ASN A 63 -8.60 0.70 -3.95
N TYR A 64 -8.61 -0.22 -2.98
CA TYR A 64 -9.85 -0.85 -2.50
C TYR A 64 -10.78 0.16 -1.84
N LEU A 65 -10.25 1.03 -0.96
CA LEU A 65 -11.02 2.11 -0.32
C LEU A 65 -11.62 3.08 -1.36
N LEU A 66 -10.84 3.47 -2.37
CA LEU A 66 -11.33 4.34 -3.45
C LEU A 66 -12.46 3.68 -4.25
N LYS A 67 -12.34 2.38 -4.54
CA LYS A 67 -13.39 1.62 -5.22
C LYS A 67 -14.66 1.51 -4.36
N LEU A 68 -14.50 1.24 -3.06
CA LEU A 68 -15.60 1.20 -2.10
C LEU A 68 -16.34 2.55 -2.03
N LYS A 69 -15.60 3.65 -1.88
CA LYS A 69 -16.16 5.01 -1.81
C LYS A 69 -16.88 5.41 -3.10
N LYS A 70 -16.24 5.22 -4.27
CA LYS A 70 -16.81 5.63 -5.55
C LYS A 70 -18.03 4.80 -5.96
N ARG A 71 -17.97 3.48 -5.77
CA ARG A 71 -19.02 2.57 -6.25
C ARG A 71 -20.14 2.42 -5.23
N PHE A 72 -19.84 2.19 -3.95
CA PHE A 72 -20.87 1.73 -3.01
C PHE A 72 -21.38 2.82 -2.10
N ILE A 73 -20.54 3.69 -1.54
CA ILE A 73 -21.04 4.77 -0.66
C ILE A 73 -22.01 5.70 -1.41
N ARG A 74 -21.71 6.02 -2.67
CA ARG A 74 -22.65 6.77 -3.54
C ARG A 74 -23.94 6.00 -3.83
N LEU A 75 -23.90 4.67 -3.93
CA LEU A 75 -25.11 3.85 -4.13
C LEU A 75 -26.00 3.86 -2.90
N PHE A 76 -25.42 3.70 -1.70
CA PHE A 76 -26.18 3.70 -0.44
C PHE A 76 -26.84 5.04 -0.13
N LYS A 77 -26.26 6.15 -0.60
CA LYS A 77 -26.87 7.48 -0.50
C LYS A 77 -28.08 7.69 -1.41
N LYS A 78 -28.33 6.84 -2.42
CA LYS A 78 -29.48 7.01 -3.33
C LYS A 78 -30.77 6.52 -2.66
N PRO A 79 -31.82 7.36 -2.55
CA PRO A 79 -33.06 6.99 -1.87
C PRO A 79 -33.76 5.80 -2.54
N LYS A 80 -33.76 5.73 -3.88
CA LYS A 80 -34.28 4.59 -4.65
C LYS A 80 -33.63 3.26 -4.25
N PHE A 81 -32.32 3.24 -4.01
CA PHE A 81 -31.59 2.03 -3.61
C PHE A 81 -31.89 1.64 -2.16
N ALA A 82 -31.95 2.62 -1.26
CA ALA A 82 -32.32 2.39 0.14
C ALA A 82 -33.76 1.86 0.27
N ARG A 83 -34.72 2.45 -0.47
CA ARG A 83 -36.11 1.96 -0.55
C ARG A 83 -36.16 0.52 -1.08
N LYS A 84 -35.42 0.21 -2.15
CA LYS A 84 -35.32 -1.17 -2.67
C LYS A 84 -34.77 -2.15 -1.63
N LEU A 85 -33.74 -1.77 -0.87
CA LEU A 85 -33.21 -2.61 0.22
C LEU A 85 -34.25 -2.83 1.33
N ARG A 86 -34.99 -1.79 1.71
CA ARG A 86 -36.09 -1.89 2.69
C ARG A 86 -37.20 -2.83 2.19
N LEU A 87 -37.56 -2.75 0.91
CA LEU A 87 -38.55 -3.66 0.29
C LEU A 87 -38.05 -5.10 0.27
N ILE A 88 -36.81 -5.33 -0.14
CA ILE A 88 -36.19 -6.67 -0.10
C ILE A 88 -36.18 -7.20 1.34
N LYS A 89 -35.89 -6.35 2.34
CA LYS A 89 -35.94 -6.75 3.75
C LYS A 89 -37.36 -7.10 4.18
N LYS A 90 -38.36 -6.25 3.93
CA LYS A 90 -39.74 -6.49 4.37
C LYS A 90 -40.40 -7.66 3.62
N VAL A 91 -40.46 -7.58 2.29
CA VAL A 91 -41.17 -8.56 1.44
C VAL A 91 -40.36 -9.84 1.30
N GLY A 92 -39.05 -9.72 1.10
CA GLY A 92 -38.17 -10.87 0.92
C GLY A 92 -38.11 -11.76 2.16
N LEU A 93 -38.00 -11.19 3.37
CA LEU A 93 -38.03 -11.99 4.60
C LEU A 93 -39.37 -12.71 4.79
N LYS A 94 -40.49 -12.04 4.48
CA LYS A 94 -41.82 -12.66 4.53
C LYS A 94 -41.93 -13.87 3.59
N LEU A 95 -41.45 -13.74 2.35
CA LEU A 95 -41.43 -14.84 1.37
C LEU A 95 -40.52 -15.99 1.80
N LEU A 96 -39.31 -15.68 2.29
CA LEU A 96 -38.38 -16.69 2.78
C LEU A 96 -38.94 -17.47 3.97
N PHE A 97 -39.65 -16.80 4.87
CA PHE A 97 -40.29 -17.42 6.03
C PHE A 97 -41.42 -18.37 5.61
N LYS A 98 -42.32 -17.93 4.72
CA LYS A 98 -43.38 -18.79 4.16
C LYS A 98 -42.80 -20.04 3.50
N GLN A 99 -41.70 -19.88 2.76
CA GLN A 99 -41.07 -21.00 2.07
C GLN A 99 -40.37 -21.96 3.04
N LYS A 100 -39.78 -21.43 4.12
CA LYS A 100 -39.25 -22.27 5.20
C LYS A 100 -40.36 -23.11 5.83
N GLN A 101 -41.53 -22.53 6.12
CA GLN A 101 -42.67 -23.28 6.65
C GLN A 101 -43.12 -24.39 5.69
N LYS A 102 -43.30 -24.07 4.40
CA LYS A 102 -43.63 -25.07 3.37
C LYS A 102 -42.59 -26.19 3.28
N SER A 103 -41.30 -25.86 3.40
CA SER A 103 -40.23 -26.87 3.38
C SER A 103 -40.27 -27.82 4.57
N ILE A 104 -40.62 -27.32 5.75
CA ILE A 104 -40.76 -28.14 6.97
C ILE A 104 -41.96 -29.08 6.79
N LEU A 105 -43.08 -28.56 6.30
CA LEU A 105 -44.27 -29.35 6.03
C LEU A 105 -43.98 -30.48 5.02
N LEU A 106 -43.34 -30.17 3.89
CA LEU A 106 -42.94 -31.16 2.89
C LEU A 106 -42.00 -32.23 3.44
N ARG A 107 -41.09 -31.86 4.35
CA ARG A 107 -40.20 -32.80 5.04
C ARG A 107 -40.97 -33.80 5.89
N ASN A 108 -42.01 -33.34 6.57
CA ASN A 108 -42.85 -34.18 7.43
C ASN A 108 -43.73 -35.12 6.61
N VAL A 109 -44.24 -34.66 5.46
CA VAL A 109 -45.08 -35.49 4.56
C VAL A 109 -44.24 -36.51 3.77
N LEU A 110 -43.02 -36.15 3.36
CA LEU A 110 -42.15 -36.96 2.51
C LEU A 110 -40.76 -37.17 3.13
N PRO A 111 -40.63 -37.96 4.22
CA PRO A 111 -39.38 -38.11 4.96
C PRO A 111 -38.26 -38.76 4.14
N LYS A 112 -38.59 -39.69 3.22
CA LYS A 112 -37.61 -40.35 2.33
C LYS A 112 -36.90 -39.37 1.39
N TYR A 113 -37.51 -38.25 1.03
CA TYR A 113 -36.99 -37.28 0.06
C TYR A 113 -36.41 -36.00 0.71
N ASN A 114 -36.09 -36.07 2.00
CA ASN A 114 -35.63 -34.93 2.76
C ASN A 114 -34.37 -34.26 2.14
N THR A 115 -33.42 -35.05 1.64
CA THR A 115 -32.20 -34.55 0.98
C THR A 115 -32.51 -33.70 -0.25
N GLU A 116 -33.42 -34.14 -1.11
CA GLU A 116 -33.86 -33.45 -2.32
C GLU A 116 -34.64 -32.17 -2.00
N VAL A 117 -35.50 -32.21 -0.98
CA VAL A 117 -36.19 -31.01 -0.49
C VAL A 117 -35.17 -29.97 -0.01
N ASN A 118 -34.08 -30.39 0.65
CA ASN A 118 -33.01 -29.48 1.09
C ASN A 118 -32.22 -28.90 -0.08
N THR A 119 -31.89 -29.69 -1.10
CA THR A 119 -31.16 -29.20 -2.27
C THR A 119 -32.01 -28.20 -3.06
N ALA A 120 -33.30 -28.48 -3.29
CA ALA A 120 -34.23 -27.57 -3.95
C ALA A 120 -34.36 -26.24 -3.20
N ASN A 121 -34.51 -26.29 -1.87
CA ASN A 121 -34.55 -25.07 -1.03
C ASN A 121 -33.24 -24.30 -1.08
N ASN A 122 -32.09 -24.98 -1.01
CA ASN A 122 -30.78 -24.33 -1.15
C ASN A 122 -30.62 -23.66 -2.53
N ILE A 123 -31.07 -24.30 -3.60
CA ILE A 123 -31.08 -23.71 -4.94
C ILE A 123 -31.96 -22.46 -4.98
N TYR A 124 -33.16 -22.51 -4.38
CA TYR A 124 -34.03 -21.35 -4.30
C TYR A 124 -33.37 -20.20 -3.52
N TYR A 125 -32.88 -20.47 -2.30
CA TYR A 125 -32.24 -19.46 -1.46
C TYR A 125 -31.01 -18.85 -2.13
N THR A 126 -30.18 -19.67 -2.79
CA THR A 126 -29.01 -19.17 -3.51
C THR A 126 -29.41 -18.30 -4.71
N ARG A 127 -30.47 -18.65 -5.46
CA ARG A 127 -31.01 -17.83 -6.55
C ARG A 127 -31.56 -16.51 -6.04
N PHE A 128 -32.35 -16.54 -4.95
CA PHE A 128 -32.89 -15.34 -4.30
C PHE A 128 -31.75 -14.41 -3.85
N MET A 129 -30.76 -14.93 -3.14
CA MET A 129 -29.61 -14.17 -2.68
C MET A 129 -28.81 -13.58 -3.85
N LYS A 130 -28.56 -14.36 -4.91
CA LYS A 130 -27.84 -13.89 -6.12
C LYS A 130 -28.57 -12.74 -6.81
N LYS A 131 -29.89 -12.83 -6.99
CA LYS A 131 -30.71 -11.79 -7.65
C LYS A 131 -30.85 -10.54 -6.78
N SER A 132 -31.24 -10.72 -5.51
CA SER A 132 -31.54 -9.64 -4.58
C SER A 132 -30.29 -8.84 -4.16
N PHE A 133 -29.14 -9.52 -4.00
CA PHE A 133 -27.93 -8.93 -3.42
C PHE A 133 -26.73 -8.85 -4.37
N SER A 134 -26.94 -8.92 -5.68
CA SER A 134 -25.87 -8.86 -6.69
C SER A 134 -24.86 -7.71 -6.47
N ARG A 135 -25.34 -6.50 -6.18
CA ARG A 135 -24.50 -5.32 -5.90
C ARG A 135 -23.82 -5.39 -4.52
N LEU A 136 -24.54 -5.86 -3.50
CA LEU A 136 -24.00 -6.03 -2.14
C LEU A 136 -22.90 -7.09 -2.09
N ARG A 137 -23.01 -8.13 -2.91
CA ARG A 137 -22.00 -9.18 -3.03
C ARG A 137 -20.63 -8.62 -3.42
N PHE A 138 -20.58 -7.74 -4.43
CA PHE A 138 -19.31 -7.08 -4.79
C PHE A 138 -18.76 -6.18 -3.69
N TYR A 139 -19.64 -5.49 -2.95
CA TYR A 139 -19.23 -4.72 -1.77
C TYR A 139 -18.56 -5.63 -0.73
N MET A 140 -19.17 -6.78 -0.44
CA MET A 140 -18.62 -7.78 0.49
C MET A 140 -17.27 -8.32 0.03
N TYR A 141 -17.10 -8.64 -1.26
CA TYR A 141 -15.80 -9.08 -1.79
C TYR A 141 -14.70 -8.01 -1.63
N TYR A 142 -15.02 -6.73 -1.85
CA TYR A 142 -14.06 -5.65 -1.60
C TYR A 142 -13.76 -5.47 -0.10
N LYS A 143 -14.76 -5.70 0.78
CA LYS A 143 -14.58 -5.67 2.24
C LYS A 143 -13.67 -6.81 2.71
N GLN A 144 -13.89 -8.04 2.20
CA GLN A 144 -13.03 -9.20 2.45
C GLN A 144 -11.60 -8.95 1.97
N MET A 145 -11.42 -8.40 0.76
CA MET A 145 -10.08 -8.04 0.25
C MET A 145 -9.37 -6.99 1.10
N LEU A 146 -10.11 -6.06 1.69
CA LEU A 146 -9.57 -5.08 2.62
C LEU A 146 -9.16 -5.74 3.93
N TYR A 147 -9.99 -6.65 4.46
CA TYR A 147 -9.68 -7.44 5.64
C TYR A 147 -8.39 -8.25 5.44
N ILE A 148 -8.30 -9.03 4.36
CA ILE A 148 -7.09 -9.81 3.99
C ILE A 148 -5.86 -8.91 3.85
N ASN A 149 -6.03 -7.67 3.41
CA ASN A 149 -4.92 -6.74 3.30
C ASN A 149 -4.51 -6.17 4.67
N LYS A 150 -5.46 -5.98 5.60
CA LYS A 150 -5.19 -5.57 6.99
C LYS A 150 -4.47 -6.68 7.75
N THR A 151 -4.95 -7.91 7.63
CA THR A 151 -4.42 -9.06 8.36
C THR A 151 -2.95 -9.35 8.05
N LYS A 152 -2.45 -9.02 6.84
CA LYS A 152 -1.00 -9.12 6.51
C LYS A 152 -0.05 -8.35 7.42
N PHE A 153 -0.56 -7.41 8.21
CA PHE A 153 0.23 -6.62 9.15
C PHE A 153 0.00 -7.06 10.61
N GLU A 154 -0.95 -7.96 10.84
CA GLU A 154 -1.23 -8.52 12.16
C GLU A 154 -0.22 -9.62 12.47
N TYR A 155 0.19 -9.70 13.74
CA TYR A 155 1.23 -10.63 14.21
C TYR A 155 0.89 -12.09 13.90
N THR A 156 -0.38 -12.47 14.05
CA THR A 156 -0.90 -13.82 13.78
C THR A 156 -0.57 -14.31 12.36
N TYR A 157 -0.79 -13.47 11.34
CA TYR A 157 -0.50 -13.80 9.96
C TYR A 157 0.98 -13.62 9.59
N LEU A 158 1.73 -12.83 10.36
CA LEU A 158 3.18 -12.69 10.21
C LEU A 158 3.93 -13.86 10.81
N HIS A 159 3.33 -14.62 11.72
CA HIS A 159 3.97 -15.76 12.39
C HIS A 159 4.60 -16.77 11.42
N ALA A 160 3.89 -17.13 10.34
CA ALA A 160 4.43 -18.02 9.31
C ALA A 160 5.67 -17.44 8.61
N LEU A 161 5.69 -16.12 8.38
CA LEU A 161 6.85 -15.40 7.83
C LEU A 161 8.00 -15.34 8.84
N ILE A 162 7.69 -15.10 10.12
CA ILE A 162 8.63 -15.05 11.24
C ILE A 162 9.35 -16.40 11.37
N ASN A 163 8.63 -17.53 11.34
CA ASN A 163 9.22 -18.86 11.43
C ASN A 163 10.22 -19.14 10.29
N LEU A 164 9.86 -18.78 9.06
CA LEU A 164 10.76 -18.93 7.91
C LEU A 164 12.05 -18.09 8.06
N ILE A 165 11.96 -16.92 8.68
CA ILE A 165 13.11 -16.02 8.88
C ILE A 165 13.91 -16.44 10.12
N LYS A 166 13.25 -16.95 11.16
CA LYS A 166 13.89 -17.52 12.36
C LYS A 166 14.83 -18.66 11.99
N ASN A 167 14.44 -19.52 11.04
CA ASN A 167 15.31 -20.58 10.52
C ASN A 167 16.59 -20.05 9.84
N ILE A 168 16.55 -18.85 9.25
CA ILE A 168 17.70 -18.24 8.58
C ILE A 168 18.68 -17.63 9.60
N PHE A 169 18.15 -16.90 10.60
CA PHE A 169 19.00 -16.18 11.56
C PHE A 169 19.31 -16.96 12.83
N LYS A 170 18.63 -18.09 13.09
CA LYS A 170 18.69 -18.87 14.34
C LYS A 170 18.44 -18.03 15.61
N LYS A 171 17.66 -16.95 15.48
CA LYS A 171 17.34 -15.97 16.53
C LYS A 171 15.87 -15.62 16.47
N ASN A 172 15.32 -15.09 17.56
CA ASN A 172 13.95 -14.58 17.56
C ASN A 172 13.83 -13.36 16.64
N VAL A 173 12.68 -13.19 15.98
CA VAL A 173 12.51 -12.16 14.94
C VAL A 173 11.32 -11.29 15.28
N GLU A 174 11.56 -9.99 15.40
CA GLU A 174 10.51 -8.99 15.63
C GLU A 174 10.40 -8.05 14.42
N PHE A 175 9.17 -7.80 13.98
CA PHE A 175 8.89 -6.90 12.86
C PHE A 175 8.44 -5.53 13.34
N ASN A 176 9.15 -4.49 12.91
CA ASN A 176 8.70 -3.10 13.03
C ASN A 176 8.29 -2.57 11.65
N ILE A 177 6.99 -2.67 11.34
CA ILE A 177 6.45 -2.26 10.05
C ILE A 177 5.92 -0.82 10.11
N ILE A 178 6.59 0.09 9.39
CA ILE A 178 6.26 1.52 9.35
C ILE A 178 5.44 1.84 8.10
N ASN A 179 4.18 2.23 8.27
CA ASN A 179 3.32 2.61 7.15
C ASN A 179 3.54 4.07 6.70
N LEU A 180 4.03 4.26 5.49
CA LEU A 180 4.24 5.56 4.88
C LEU A 180 2.93 6.15 4.34
N LYS A 181 2.68 7.43 4.65
CA LYS A 181 1.55 8.18 4.07
C LYS A 181 1.72 8.43 2.57
N TYR A 182 2.93 8.72 2.13
CA TYR A 182 3.26 8.98 0.74
C TYR A 182 4.43 8.13 0.28
N PHE A 183 4.34 7.64 -0.96
CA PHE A 183 5.34 6.73 -1.53
C PHE A 183 6.67 7.41 -1.89
N TYR A 184 6.72 8.74 -1.98
CA TYR A 184 7.94 9.51 -2.26
C TYR A 184 8.79 9.80 -1.00
N PHE A 185 8.38 9.31 0.18
CA PHE A 185 9.18 9.42 1.41
C PHE A 185 10.30 8.38 1.51
N ASN A 186 10.30 7.38 0.65
CA ASN A 186 11.35 6.39 0.59
C ASN A 186 11.72 6.13 -0.87
N SER A 187 13.01 6.24 -1.20
CA SER A 187 13.48 6.17 -2.59
C SER A 187 13.19 4.81 -3.24
N LYS A 188 13.31 3.70 -2.50
CA LYS A 188 13.01 2.35 -3.01
C LYS A 188 11.54 2.20 -3.37
N ILE A 189 10.66 2.65 -2.48
CA ILE A 189 9.21 2.62 -2.68
C ILE A 189 8.82 3.57 -3.82
N PHE A 190 9.54 4.67 -3.99
CA PHE A 190 9.31 5.66 -5.03
C PHE A 190 9.68 5.16 -6.43
N THR A 191 10.76 4.39 -6.55
CA THR A 191 11.29 3.83 -7.82
C THR A 191 10.53 2.58 -8.29
N GLN A 192 10.04 1.73 -7.37
CA GLN A 192 9.31 0.49 -7.70
C GLN A 192 8.12 0.66 -8.68
N PRO A 193 7.23 1.67 -8.54
CA PRO A 193 6.16 1.92 -9.50
C PRO A 193 6.66 2.17 -10.93
N LEU A 194 7.83 2.83 -11.07
CA LEU A 194 8.44 3.09 -12.38
C LEU A 194 8.94 1.81 -13.01
N GLU A 195 9.68 0.99 -12.25
CA GLU A 195 10.18 -0.33 -12.67
C GLU A 195 9.06 -1.17 -13.29
N LEU A 196 7.96 -1.34 -12.55
CA LEU A 196 6.81 -2.13 -13.02
C LEU A 196 6.14 -1.55 -14.26
N LYS A 197 6.06 -0.22 -14.36
CA LYS A 197 5.46 0.42 -15.54
C LYS A 197 6.32 0.22 -16.77
N LEU A 198 7.64 0.35 -16.64
CA LEU A 198 8.60 0.14 -17.73
C LEU A 198 8.68 -1.32 -18.18
N LYS A 199 8.47 -2.28 -17.26
CA LYS A 199 8.30 -3.71 -17.63
C LYS A 199 7.09 -3.94 -18.55
N LYS A 200 6.02 -3.16 -18.38
CA LYS A 200 4.80 -3.26 -19.20
C LYS A 200 4.94 -2.48 -20.50
N ASP A 201 5.18 -1.18 -20.39
CA ASP A 201 5.18 -0.22 -21.49
C ASP A 201 6.41 0.68 -21.37
N ARG A 202 7.16 0.88 -22.46
CA ARG A 202 8.43 1.61 -22.42
C ARG A 202 8.29 3.12 -22.70
N ARG A 203 7.18 3.73 -22.27
CA ARG A 203 6.94 5.19 -22.38
C ARG A 203 7.64 5.94 -21.24
N VAL A 204 8.98 5.93 -21.25
CA VAL A 204 9.85 6.38 -20.14
C VAL A 204 9.52 7.80 -19.67
N LEU A 205 9.58 8.77 -20.58
CA LEU A 205 9.34 10.19 -20.28
C LEU A 205 7.96 10.45 -19.68
N LYS A 206 6.92 9.76 -20.18
CA LYS A 206 5.55 9.88 -19.65
C LYS A 206 5.49 9.45 -18.20
N TYR A 207 6.07 8.30 -17.86
CA TYR A 207 6.01 7.77 -16.50
C TYR A 207 6.90 8.56 -15.53
N LEU A 208 8.08 9.01 -15.96
CA LEU A 208 8.92 9.92 -15.17
C LEU A 208 8.17 11.21 -14.80
N LYS A 209 7.57 11.89 -15.80
CA LYS A 209 6.77 13.11 -15.58
C LYS A 209 5.62 12.85 -14.60
N VAL A 210 4.90 11.74 -14.74
CA VAL A 210 3.77 11.40 -13.85
C VAL A 210 4.21 11.17 -12.41
N LEU A 211 5.32 10.48 -12.16
CA LEU A 211 5.80 10.21 -10.80
C LEU A 211 6.29 11.48 -10.11
N ILE A 212 7.02 12.32 -10.82
CA ILE A 212 7.54 13.59 -10.28
C ILE A 212 6.42 14.57 -9.96
N ARG A 213 5.37 14.64 -10.79
CA ARG A 213 4.19 15.44 -10.46
C ARG A 213 3.49 14.98 -9.17
N LYS A 214 3.56 13.69 -8.84
CA LYS A 214 2.97 13.14 -7.60
C LYS A 214 3.78 13.45 -6.35
N ALA A 215 5.06 13.78 -6.47
CA ALA A 215 5.86 14.30 -5.36
C ALA A 215 5.39 15.73 -5.04
N LYS A 216 4.69 15.87 -3.91
CA LYS A 216 4.20 17.16 -3.42
C LYS A 216 5.30 17.78 -2.56
N ILE A 217 6.07 18.67 -3.18
CA ILE A 217 7.16 19.41 -2.54
C ILE A 217 6.65 20.82 -2.26
N LYS A 218 6.75 21.28 -1.01
CA LYS A 218 6.43 22.66 -0.64
C LYS A 218 7.58 23.56 -1.10
N LYS A 219 7.28 24.63 -1.82
CA LYS A 219 8.26 25.69 -2.09
C LYS A 219 8.54 26.39 -0.76
N ILE A 220 9.78 26.32 -0.29
CA ILE A 220 10.24 27.01 0.93
C ILE A 220 11.34 27.96 0.47
N LYS A 221 11.23 29.25 0.83
CA LYS A 221 12.31 30.21 0.62
C LYS A 221 13.46 29.78 1.54
N LEU A 222 14.61 29.47 0.94
CA LEU A 222 15.82 29.06 1.67
C LEU A 222 16.59 30.28 2.21
N ALA A 223 16.28 31.48 1.71
CA ALA A 223 17.05 32.70 1.84
C ALA A 223 16.61 33.62 2.98
N GLU A 224 16.31 33.07 4.15
CA GLU A 224 16.38 33.87 5.38
C GLU A 224 17.70 33.46 6.06
N LYS A 225 18.79 34.16 5.69
CA LYS A 225 19.97 34.25 6.56
C LYS A 225 19.43 34.74 7.89
N THR A 226 19.43 33.86 8.90
CA THR A 226 19.02 34.22 10.25
C THR A 226 20.04 35.21 10.81
N LYS A 227 19.90 36.50 10.51
CA LYS A 227 20.36 37.56 11.40
C LYS A 227 19.51 37.43 12.67
N LYS A 228 20.19 37.32 13.82
CA LYS A 228 19.66 37.31 15.20
C LYS A 228 18.99 36.01 15.67
N PHE A 229 19.73 35.20 16.41
CA PHE A 229 19.20 34.34 17.49
C PHE A 229 20.27 34.14 18.56
N PHE A 230 20.65 35.21 19.25
CA PHE A 230 21.34 35.15 20.54
C PHE A 230 20.73 36.19 21.48
N ASN A 231 19.48 35.96 21.89
CA ASN A 231 18.98 36.52 23.15
C ASN A 231 18.59 35.31 24.00
N PHE A 232 19.48 34.92 24.91
CA PHE A 232 19.16 34.03 26.01
C PHE A 232 18.41 34.84 27.06
N ASN A 233 17.09 34.82 27.01
CA ASN A 233 16.29 35.21 28.17
C ASN A 233 15.84 33.91 28.84
N ASN A 234 16.51 33.58 29.94
CA ASN A 234 16.06 32.55 30.86
C ASN A 234 14.76 33.05 31.50
N SER A 235 13.66 32.36 31.24
CA SER A 235 12.48 32.42 32.10
C SER A 235 12.05 31.01 32.43
N ASP A 236 12.61 30.53 33.53
CA ASP A 236 12.11 29.38 34.25
C ASP A 236 10.72 29.71 34.77
N ASN A 237 9.74 28.91 34.35
CA ASN A 237 8.51 28.62 35.09
C ASN A 237 7.81 27.44 34.41
N PHE A 238 8.21 26.24 34.85
CA PHE A 238 7.56 24.98 34.49
C PHE A 238 6.47 24.68 35.52
N ILE A 239 5.23 24.47 35.07
CA ILE A 239 4.33 23.34 35.42
C ILE A 239 2.93 23.59 34.82
N GLN A 240 2.43 22.64 34.00
CA GLN A 240 1.02 22.19 34.01
C GLN A 240 0.83 20.91 33.18
N ASP A 241 0.05 19.97 33.71
CA ASP A 241 0.21 18.52 33.47
C ASP A 241 -0.57 17.87 32.31
N ASN A 242 -1.42 18.60 31.58
CA ASN A 242 -2.07 18.07 30.36
C ASN A 242 -1.49 18.61 29.03
N THR A 243 -0.59 19.60 29.11
CA THR A 243 0.14 20.19 27.98
C THR A 243 1.52 19.52 27.77
N LYS A 244 2.05 18.80 28.77
CA LYS A 244 3.37 18.15 28.73
C LYS A 244 3.54 17.19 27.54
N SER A 245 2.58 16.31 27.24
CA SER A 245 2.72 15.34 26.14
C SER A 245 2.74 16.01 24.74
N LYS A 246 1.94 17.06 24.54
CA LYS A 246 1.94 17.87 23.31
C LYS A 246 3.24 18.67 23.19
N ASN A 247 3.73 19.22 24.30
CA ASN A 247 4.98 19.96 24.36
C ASN A 247 6.19 19.06 24.08
N LEU A 248 6.28 17.90 24.72
CA LEU A 248 7.32 16.89 24.46
C LEU A 248 7.29 16.43 23.01
N LYS A 249 6.11 16.14 22.46
CA LYS A 249 5.97 15.80 21.04
C LYS A 249 6.46 16.92 20.13
N LYS A 250 6.16 18.18 20.45
CA LYS A 250 6.63 19.35 19.70
C LYS A 250 8.15 19.47 19.78
N ILE A 251 8.74 19.30 20.96
CA ILE A 251 10.19 19.33 21.20
C ILE A 251 10.89 18.22 20.40
N LEU A 252 10.42 16.97 20.54
CA LEU A 252 10.96 15.82 19.80
C LEU A 252 10.86 16.02 18.30
N ILE A 253 9.68 16.43 17.79
CA ILE A 253 9.50 16.71 16.37
C ILE A 253 10.37 17.90 15.94
N SER A 254 10.60 18.92 16.77
CA SER A 254 11.46 20.05 16.42
C SER A 254 12.92 19.62 16.25
N ASN A 255 13.42 18.74 17.11
CA ASN A 255 14.80 18.29 17.15
C ASN A 255 15.16 17.32 16.00
N ILE A 256 14.17 16.61 15.45
CA ILE A 256 14.39 15.70 14.31
C ILE A 256 14.71 16.52 13.04
N LYS A 257 15.86 16.23 12.42
CA LYS A 257 16.29 16.78 11.11
C LYS A 257 15.66 16.00 9.94
N TYR A 258 15.71 16.57 8.73
CA TYR A 258 15.29 15.92 7.47
C TYR A 258 13.82 15.44 7.38
N LYS A 259 12.91 16.13 8.09
CA LYS A 259 11.47 15.78 8.16
C LYS A 259 10.70 15.95 6.85
N ARG A 260 11.17 16.82 5.96
CA ARG A 260 10.45 17.24 4.73
C ARG A 260 11.28 16.88 3.51
N VAL A 261 10.60 16.38 2.48
CA VAL A 261 11.23 16.14 1.18
C VAL A 261 11.37 17.45 0.43
N SER A 262 12.61 17.90 0.23
CA SER A 262 12.99 19.11 -0.52
C SER A 262 13.09 18.87 -2.03
N GLY A 263 13.44 17.66 -2.43
CA GLY A 263 13.72 17.34 -3.82
C GLY A 263 13.61 15.85 -4.10
N VAL A 264 13.36 15.52 -5.36
CA VAL A 264 13.25 14.15 -5.85
C VAL A 264 13.81 14.09 -7.27
N ARG A 265 14.62 13.06 -7.56
CA ARG A 265 15.18 12.79 -8.89
C ARG A 265 14.88 11.36 -9.29
N LEU A 266 14.54 11.13 -10.56
CA LEU A 266 14.37 9.80 -11.13
C LEU A 266 15.14 9.69 -12.43
N GLN A 267 15.76 8.53 -12.63
CA GLN A 267 16.45 8.17 -13.85
C GLN A 267 16.06 6.76 -14.27
N ALA A 268 15.86 6.56 -15.56
CA ALA A 268 15.72 5.23 -16.15
C ALA A 268 16.70 5.10 -17.31
N ALA A 269 17.48 4.03 -17.32
CA ALA A 269 18.53 3.78 -18.30
C ALA A 269 18.54 2.31 -18.75
N GLY A 270 18.89 2.05 -20.01
CA GLY A 270 19.08 0.70 -20.55
C GLY A 270 18.27 0.43 -21.83
N ARG A 271 17.96 -0.83 -22.12
CA ARG A 271 17.23 -1.28 -23.33
C ARG A 271 15.72 -1.00 -23.22
N LEU A 272 15.37 0.28 -23.29
CA LEU A 272 14.01 0.81 -23.16
C LEU A 272 13.37 1.19 -24.51
N THR A 273 13.88 0.67 -25.63
CA THR A 273 13.35 0.90 -26.98
C THR A 273 12.06 0.11 -27.20
N ARG A 274 11.09 0.68 -27.95
CA ARG A 274 9.75 0.09 -28.12
C ARG A 274 9.76 -1.09 -29.10
N ARG A 275 10.47 -0.96 -30.21
CA ARG A 275 10.61 -2.00 -31.23
C ARG A 275 11.54 -3.11 -30.73
N PHE A 276 11.31 -4.34 -31.17
CA PHE A 276 12.16 -5.48 -30.87
C PHE A 276 13.32 -5.51 -31.87
N SER A 277 14.26 -4.59 -31.71
CA SER A 277 15.44 -4.44 -32.57
C SER A 277 16.70 -4.24 -31.73
N ALA A 278 17.86 -4.56 -32.30
CA ALA A 278 19.17 -4.29 -31.73
C ALA A 278 19.48 -2.79 -31.83
N SER A 279 18.92 -2.01 -30.91
CA SER A 279 19.06 -0.56 -30.83
C SER A 279 19.87 -0.15 -29.61
N ARG A 280 20.56 0.99 -29.71
CA ARG A 280 21.34 1.59 -28.61
C ARG A 280 20.48 1.85 -27.37
N SER A 281 21.13 1.88 -26.20
CA SER A 281 20.45 2.10 -24.93
C SER A 281 19.86 3.52 -24.83
N ILE A 282 18.79 3.68 -24.04
CA ILE A 282 18.15 4.97 -23.77
C ILE A 282 18.36 5.33 -22.31
N CYS A 283 18.83 6.56 -22.05
CA CYS A 283 18.90 7.14 -20.72
C CYS A 283 18.01 8.39 -20.64
N ARG A 284 17.10 8.45 -19.65
CA ARG A 284 16.23 9.61 -19.42
C ARG A 284 16.15 9.93 -17.93
N THR A 285 16.22 11.22 -17.60
CA THR A 285 16.18 11.74 -16.23
C THR A 285 15.09 12.80 -16.09
N LYS A 286 14.54 12.93 -14.89
CA LYS A 286 13.73 14.08 -14.48
C LYS A 286 13.94 14.35 -12.99
N TYR A 287 13.88 15.61 -12.59
CA TYR A 287 14.05 16.05 -11.21
C TYR A 287 12.99 17.10 -10.85
N LYS A 288 12.78 17.32 -9.55
CA LYS A 288 11.94 18.40 -9.01
C LYS A 288 12.44 18.74 -7.60
N GLY A 289 12.65 20.03 -7.33
CA GLY A 289 13.20 20.51 -6.06
C GLY A 289 14.71 20.30 -5.94
N ASN A 290 15.26 20.47 -4.73
CA ASN A 290 16.70 20.41 -4.46
C ASN A 290 17.08 19.19 -3.60
N LEU A 291 18.19 18.55 -3.92
CA LEU A 291 18.78 17.41 -3.21
C LEU A 291 19.90 17.80 -2.23
N GLU A 292 20.33 19.06 -2.25
CA GLU A 292 21.40 19.55 -1.36
C GLU A 292 20.98 19.54 0.11
N ASN A 293 21.99 19.42 0.97
CA ASN A 293 21.82 19.49 2.40
C ASN A 293 21.88 20.96 2.86
N VAL A 294 20.71 21.57 3.04
CA VAL A 294 20.57 22.97 3.46
C VAL A 294 21.38 23.31 4.72
N TYR A 295 21.51 22.37 5.65
CA TYR A 295 22.25 22.63 6.90
C TYR A 295 23.74 22.83 6.67
N SER A 296 24.36 22.08 5.77
CA SER A 296 25.78 22.27 5.45
C SER A 296 25.98 23.32 4.37
N SER A 297 25.23 23.25 3.26
CA SER A 297 25.48 24.11 2.09
C SER A 297 25.04 25.55 2.28
N ILE A 298 23.97 25.80 3.03
CA ILE A 298 23.41 27.15 3.22
C ILE A 298 23.70 27.68 4.62
N LYS A 299 23.60 26.84 5.66
CA LYS A 299 23.85 27.27 7.04
C LYS A 299 25.29 27.09 7.52
N GLY A 300 26.13 26.36 6.79
CA GLY A 300 27.52 26.12 7.18
C GLY A 300 27.71 25.18 8.37
N TYR A 301 26.66 24.45 8.81
CA TYR A 301 26.80 23.52 9.94
C TYR A 301 27.55 22.25 9.53
N PRO A 302 28.39 21.69 10.42
CA PRO A 302 28.99 20.38 10.18
C PRO A 302 27.89 19.31 10.13
N THR A 303 27.91 18.48 9.08
CA THR A 303 26.97 17.37 8.95
C THR A 303 27.71 16.08 8.66
N PRO A 304 27.37 14.98 9.38
CA PRO A 304 28.06 13.72 9.19
C PRO A 304 27.73 13.12 7.80
N LEU A 305 28.74 12.52 7.19
CA LEU A 305 28.58 11.68 6.01
C LEU A 305 28.37 10.23 6.46
N LEU A 306 27.35 9.57 5.91
CA LEU A 306 27.13 8.15 6.10
C LEU A 306 28.16 7.38 5.27
N ARG A 307 28.84 6.40 5.87
CA ARG A 307 29.84 5.56 5.18
C ARG A 307 30.99 6.37 4.52
N GLY A 308 31.25 7.59 5.01
CA GLY A 308 32.30 8.48 4.52
C GLY A 308 31.96 9.32 3.28
N ASN A 309 30.90 9.01 2.53
CA ASN A 309 30.57 9.72 1.28
C ASN A 309 29.08 10.07 1.09
N ASP A 310 28.16 9.30 1.67
CA ASP A 310 26.73 9.49 1.47
C ASP A 310 26.20 10.63 2.34
N LYS A 311 25.51 11.60 1.74
CA LYS A 311 24.91 12.71 2.49
C LYS A 311 23.77 12.18 3.38
N ALA A 312 23.79 12.51 4.68
CA ALA A 312 22.79 12.04 5.64
C ALA A 312 21.33 12.45 5.32
N ASN A 313 21.12 13.47 4.50
CA ASN A 313 19.79 13.93 4.09
C ASN A 313 19.21 13.20 2.87
N LEU A 314 20.02 12.40 2.16
CA LEU A 314 19.66 11.77 0.91
C LEU A 314 19.48 10.26 1.05
N GLN A 315 18.49 9.74 0.32
CA GLN A 315 18.30 8.31 0.15
C GLN A 315 18.42 7.97 -1.33
N TYR A 316 19.34 7.07 -1.66
CA TYR A 316 19.60 6.66 -3.04
C TYR A 316 19.25 5.19 -3.25
N THR A 317 18.54 4.87 -4.33
CA THR A 317 18.24 3.48 -4.68
C THR A 317 18.40 3.19 -6.16
N VAL A 318 18.85 1.96 -6.46
CA VAL A 318 18.89 1.40 -7.81
C VAL A 318 18.04 0.13 -7.85
N ILE A 319 17.20 0.02 -8.87
CA ILE A 319 16.42 -1.18 -9.16
C ILE A 319 16.74 -1.64 -10.58
N ASN A 320 17.31 -2.83 -10.69
CA ASN A 320 17.59 -3.49 -11.96
C ASN A 320 16.43 -4.40 -12.35
N SER A 321 16.14 -4.44 -13.65
CA SER A 321 14.98 -5.11 -14.20
C SER A 321 15.21 -5.51 -15.65
N THR A 322 14.41 -6.44 -16.15
CA THR A 322 14.45 -6.89 -17.54
C THR A 322 13.09 -6.68 -18.21
N SER A 323 13.13 -6.41 -19.52
CA SER A 323 11.98 -6.42 -20.42
C SER A 323 12.27 -7.35 -21.60
N ARG A 324 11.30 -7.57 -22.49
CA ARG A 324 11.49 -8.41 -23.69
C ARG A 324 12.71 -8.00 -24.54
N VAL A 325 13.07 -6.72 -24.60
CA VAL A 325 14.19 -6.22 -25.43
C VAL A 325 15.53 -6.34 -24.72
N GLY A 326 15.53 -6.42 -23.38
CA GLY A 326 16.75 -6.51 -22.58
C GLY A 326 16.64 -5.84 -21.21
N ALA A 327 17.80 -5.70 -20.56
CA ALA A 327 17.94 -5.15 -19.22
C ALA A 327 17.81 -3.61 -19.18
N PHE A 328 17.28 -3.11 -18.07
CA PHE A 328 17.21 -1.70 -17.74
C PHE A 328 17.27 -1.47 -16.23
N GLY A 329 17.76 -0.30 -15.83
CA GLY A 329 17.84 0.15 -14.44
C GLY A 329 16.97 1.38 -14.20
N VAL A 330 16.48 1.51 -12.98
CA VAL A 330 15.82 2.71 -12.47
C VAL A 330 16.57 3.19 -11.24
N LYS A 331 17.00 4.45 -11.25
CA LYS A 331 17.62 5.14 -10.11
C LYS A 331 16.66 6.19 -9.55
N GLY A 332 16.69 6.42 -8.25
CA GLY A 332 15.92 7.50 -7.64
C GLY A 332 16.09 7.65 -6.15
#